data_AF-Q2PZ10-F1
#
_entry.id   AF-Q2PZ10-F1
#
_cell.length_a   1.000
_cell.length_b   1.000
_cell.length_c   1.000
_cell.angle_alpha   90.00
_cell.angle_beta   90.00
_cell.angle_gamma   90.00
#
_symmetry.space_group_name_H-M   'P 1'
#
loop_
_entity.id
_entity.type
_entity.pdbx_description
1 polymer ?
#
loop_
_entity_poly.entity_id
_entity_poly.type
_entity_poly.pdbx_seq_one_letter_code
_entity_poly.pdbx_strand_id
1 'polypeptide(L)'
;MLRSVHFLVLLAIALCQTEDVQTKSKVCANVFCGAGRECAVTEKGEPSCLCIESCKPHKRSVCGSNGKTYRNHCELHRDACLTGLKIQVAHDGHCQEKKAEHAAASPVVCYVADRNELRHRVIQWLQTEVVPDGWFVKGSNFTEILVKYFKSYDNGDS
;
A
#
# COMPACT_ATOMS: atom_id res chain seq x y z
N MET A 1 -33.23 -19.58 43.04
CA MET A 1 -31.81 -19.98 43.12
C MET A 1 -31.20 -20.17 41.72
N LEU A 2 -31.69 -21.11 40.89
CA LEU A 2 -31.09 -21.44 39.57
C LEU A 2 -31.11 -20.28 38.54
N ARG A 3 -32.14 -19.43 38.55
CA ARG A 3 -32.24 -18.24 37.69
C ARG A 3 -31.24 -17.14 38.05
N SER A 4 -30.94 -16.97 39.33
CA SER A 4 -29.96 -15.99 39.82
C SER A 4 -28.53 -16.40 39.49
N VAL A 5 -28.24 -17.70 39.54
CA VAL A 5 -26.94 -18.26 39.11
C VAL A 5 -26.75 -18.10 37.59
N HIS A 6 -27.79 -18.35 36.78
CA HIS A 6 -27.74 -18.08 35.34
C HIS A 6 -27.48 -16.61 34.99
N PHE A 7 -28.10 -15.69 35.73
CA PHE A 7 -27.91 -14.25 35.53
C PHE A 7 -26.49 -13.80 35.86
N LEU A 8 -25.91 -14.34 36.95
CA LEU A 8 -24.52 -14.08 37.35
C LEU A 8 -23.52 -14.67 36.36
N VAL A 9 -23.80 -15.86 35.82
CA VAL A 9 -22.96 -16.50 34.77
C VAL A 9 -23.02 -15.71 33.47
N LEU A 10 -24.20 -15.24 33.04
CA LEU A 10 -24.33 -14.40 31.85
C LEU A 10 -23.66 -13.03 32.01
N LEU A 11 -23.71 -12.43 33.21
CA LEU A 11 -22.96 -11.20 33.52
C LEU A 11 -21.45 -11.41 33.49
N ALA A 12 -20.97 -12.55 34.01
CA ALA A 12 -19.55 -12.91 33.97
C ALA A 12 -19.05 -13.18 32.55
N ILE A 13 -19.86 -13.82 31.70
CA ILE A 13 -19.56 -14.03 30.27
C ILE A 13 -19.53 -12.69 29.53
N ALA A 14 -20.46 -11.78 29.81
CA ALA A 14 -20.48 -10.44 29.22
C ALA A 14 -19.27 -9.59 29.64
N LEU A 15 -18.84 -9.68 30.90
CA LEU A 15 -17.63 -8.98 31.39
C LEU A 15 -16.36 -9.54 30.74
N CYS A 16 -16.26 -10.85 30.56
CA CYS A 16 -15.09 -11.50 29.95
C CYS A 16 -14.94 -11.16 28.45
N GLN A 17 -16.03 -10.86 27.73
CA GLN A 17 -15.98 -10.45 26.32
C GLN A 17 -15.54 -9.00 26.10
N THR A 18 -15.46 -8.17 27.15
CA THR A 18 -15.11 -6.75 27.04
C THR A 18 -13.60 -6.48 27.17
N GLU A 19 -12.82 -7.41 27.71
CA GLU A 19 -11.38 -7.21 27.96
C GLU A 19 -10.51 -7.34 26.70
N ASP A 20 -10.92 -8.16 25.71
CA ASP A 20 -10.13 -8.41 24.49
C ASP A 20 -10.22 -7.23 23.48
N VAL A 21 -11.42 -6.63 23.35
CA VAL A 21 -11.68 -5.53 22.41
C VAL A 21 -11.01 -4.22 22.86
N GLN A 22 -10.96 -3.97 24.16
CA GLN A 22 -10.35 -2.76 24.74
C GLN A 22 -8.81 -2.75 24.58
N THR A 23 -8.17 -3.92 24.64
CA THR A 23 -6.70 -4.06 24.65
C THR A 23 -6.10 -3.87 23.25
N LYS A 24 -6.74 -4.43 22.20
CA LYS A 24 -6.34 -4.21 20.80
C LYS A 24 -6.37 -2.73 20.42
N SER A 25 -7.38 -2.00 20.90
CA SER A 25 -7.54 -0.57 20.63
C SER A 25 -6.37 0.28 21.14
N LYS A 26 -5.72 -0.09 22.26
CA LYS A 26 -4.65 0.73 22.85
C LYS A 26 -3.29 0.49 22.18
N VAL A 27 -2.97 -0.76 21.83
CA VAL A 27 -1.69 -1.13 21.20
C VAL A 27 -1.61 -0.59 19.77
N CYS A 28 -2.71 -0.65 19.02
CA CYS A 28 -2.79 -0.18 17.64
C CYS A 28 -3.20 1.30 17.50
N ALA A 29 -3.43 2.03 18.59
CA ALA A 29 -4.03 3.37 18.57
C ALA A 29 -3.31 4.38 17.65
N ASN A 30 -1.97 4.32 17.61
CA ASN A 30 -1.13 5.24 16.85
C ASN A 30 -0.31 4.54 15.76
N VAL A 31 -0.74 3.34 15.35
CA VAL A 31 -0.03 2.54 14.34
C VAL A 31 -0.69 2.74 12.99
N PHE A 32 0.07 3.29 12.04
CA PHE A 32 -0.39 3.50 10.67
C PHE A 32 0.16 2.39 9.77
N CYS A 33 -0.73 1.51 9.30
CA CYS A 33 -0.40 0.50 8.31
C CYS A 33 -0.63 1.03 6.89
N GLY A 34 0.19 0.58 5.95
CA GLY A 34 0.02 0.92 4.53
C GLY A 34 -1.28 0.37 3.94
N ALA A 35 -1.60 0.78 2.71
CA ALA A 35 -2.83 0.35 2.05
C ALA A 35 -2.91 -1.19 1.94
N GLY A 36 -4.10 -1.74 2.18
CA GLY A 36 -4.32 -3.19 2.17
C GLY A 36 -3.88 -3.91 3.43
N ARG A 37 -3.44 -3.17 4.46
CA ARG A 37 -2.99 -3.71 5.75
C ARG A 37 -3.77 -3.11 6.91
N GLU A 38 -3.88 -3.88 7.98
CA GLU A 38 -4.45 -3.46 9.25
C GLU A 38 -3.55 -3.84 10.42
N CYS A 39 -3.67 -3.10 11.52
CA CYS A 39 -2.89 -3.37 12.72
C CYS A 39 -3.52 -4.51 13.50
N ALA A 40 -2.72 -5.51 13.83
CA ALA A 40 -3.05 -6.62 14.71
C ALA A 40 -2.03 -6.69 15.85
N VAL A 41 -2.44 -7.26 16.99
CA VAL A 41 -1.56 -7.47 18.14
C VAL A 41 -1.01 -8.89 18.07
N THR A 42 0.31 -9.03 18.16
CA THR A 42 0.98 -10.34 18.19
C THR A 42 0.76 -11.04 19.53
N GLU A 43 1.11 -12.33 19.62
CA GLU A 43 1.07 -13.08 20.89
C GLU A 43 1.91 -12.44 22.01
N LYS A 44 2.92 -11.63 21.63
CA LYS A 44 3.78 -10.88 22.56
C LYS A 44 3.18 -9.55 23.03
N GLY A 45 1.99 -9.18 22.56
CA GLY A 45 1.37 -7.89 22.88
C GLY A 45 1.90 -6.72 22.06
N GLU A 46 2.63 -6.97 20.97
CA GLU A 46 3.25 -5.94 20.13
C GLU A 46 2.39 -5.64 18.88
N PRO A 47 2.37 -4.40 18.36
CA PRO A 47 1.66 -4.10 17.12
C PRO A 47 2.37 -4.65 15.89
N SER A 48 1.62 -5.20 14.95
CA SER A 48 2.10 -5.66 13.64
C SER A 48 1.11 -5.32 12.54
N CYS A 49 1.60 -4.97 11.35
CA CYS A 49 0.76 -4.68 10.18
C CYS A 49 0.62 -5.93 9.31
N LEU A 50 -0.57 -6.53 9.33
CA LEU A 50 -0.92 -7.71 8.54
C LEU A 50 -1.81 -7.31 7.37
N CYS A 51 -1.93 -8.18 6.36
CA CYS A 51 -2.90 -7.95 5.28
C CYS A 51 -4.32 -7.96 5.85
N ILE A 52 -5.17 -7.04 5.36
CA ILE A 52 -6.58 -6.97 5.77
C ILE A 52 -7.24 -8.32 5.53
N GLU A 53 -7.90 -8.87 6.55
CA GLU A 53 -8.54 -10.19 6.41
C GLU A 53 -9.73 -10.12 5.45
N SER A 54 -10.59 -9.10 5.61
CA SER A 54 -11.78 -8.89 4.80
C SER A 54 -12.06 -7.41 4.59
N CYS A 55 -12.32 -7.03 3.34
CA CYS A 55 -12.71 -5.66 3.01
C CYS A 55 -14.21 -5.41 3.18
N LYS A 56 -14.58 -4.16 3.44
CA LYS A 56 -16.00 -3.76 3.44
C LYS A 56 -16.61 -3.98 2.04
N PRO A 57 -17.87 -4.45 1.95
CA PRO A 57 -18.49 -4.86 0.68
C PRO A 57 -18.97 -3.68 -0.19
N HIS A 58 -18.29 -2.54 -0.17
CA HIS A 58 -18.61 -1.41 -1.07
C HIS A 58 -18.30 -1.79 -2.52
N LYS A 59 -19.16 -1.38 -3.46
CA LYS A 59 -18.97 -1.61 -4.89
C LYS A 59 -18.55 -0.29 -5.55
N ARG A 60 -17.25 -0.09 -5.67
CA ARG A 60 -16.63 1.04 -6.38
C ARG A 60 -15.45 0.46 -7.15
N SER A 61 -15.76 -0.22 -8.25
CA SER A 61 -14.79 -1.04 -8.97
C SER A 61 -13.59 -0.21 -9.43
N VAL A 62 -12.42 -0.84 -9.46
CA VAL A 62 -11.18 -0.26 -9.97
C VAL A 62 -10.45 -1.28 -10.84
N CYS A 63 -9.77 -0.81 -11.87
CA CYS A 63 -8.87 -1.63 -12.67
C CYS A 63 -7.46 -1.57 -12.09
N GLY A 64 -6.87 -2.71 -11.78
CA GLY A 64 -5.48 -2.81 -11.33
C GLY A 64 -4.49 -2.68 -12.48
N SER A 65 -3.26 -2.27 -12.18
CA SER A 65 -2.13 -2.25 -13.12
C SER A 65 -1.77 -3.63 -13.67
N ASN A 66 -2.26 -4.70 -13.03
CA ASN A 66 -2.17 -6.08 -13.49
C ASN A 66 -3.33 -6.49 -14.44
N GLY A 67 -4.20 -5.56 -14.84
CA GLY A 67 -5.34 -5.82 -15.72
C GLY A 67 -6.49 -6.58 -15.07
N LYS A 68 -6.46 -6.80 -13.75
CA LYS A 68 -7.55 -7.42 -12.99
C LYS A 68 -8.50 -6.36 -12.46
N THR A 69 -9.80 -6.61 -12.56
CA THR A 69 -10.80 -5.74 -11.94
C THR A 69 -10.99 -6.13 -10.48
N TYR A 70 -10.97 -5.14 -9.60
CA TYR A 70 -11.25 -5.29 -8.18
C TYR A 70 -12.58 -4.62 -7.83
N ARG A 71 -13.33 -5.21 -6.90
CA ARG A 71 -14.61 -4.68 -6.44
C ARG A 71 -14.51 -3.28 -5.83
N ASN A 72 -13.37 -2.98 -5.20
CA ASN A 72 -13.03 -1.69 -4.62
C ASN A 72 -11.51 -1.57 -4.36
N HIS A 73 -11.06 -0.38 -3.97
CA HIS A 73 -9.65 -0.10 -3.62
C HIS A 73 -9.09 -1.02 -2.53
N CYS A 74 -9.89 -1.36 -1.50
CA CYS A 74 -9.42 -2.21 -0.42
C CYS A 74 -9.04 -3.59 -0.95
N GLU A 75 -9.89 -4.19 -1.79
CA GLU A 75 -9.61 -5.49 -2.39
C GLU A 75 -8.36 -5.48 -3.28
N LEU A 76 -8.13 -4.39 -4.03
CA LEU A 76 -6.92 -4.22 -4.83
C LEU A 76 -5.67 -4.24 -3.95
N HIS A 77 -5.64 -3.42 -2.90
CA HIS A 77 -4.48 -3.34 -2.01
C HIS A 77 -4.31 -4.59 -1.14
N ARG A 78 -5.42 -5.25 -0.76
CA ARG A 78 -5.39 -6.53 -0.06
C ARG A 78 -4.75 -7.61 -0.93
N ASP A 79 -5.13 -7.71 -2.21
CA ASP A 79 -4.50 -8.64 -3.16
C ASP A 79 -3.00 -8.33 -3.30
N ALA A 80 -2.63 -7.05 -3.45
CA ALA A 80 -1.23 -6.62 -3.49
C ALA A 80 -0.44 -7.06 -2.25
N CYS A 81 -1.06 -6.96 -1.07
CA CYS A 81 -0.46 -7.41 0.18
C CYS A 81 -0.29 -8.95 0.22
N LEU A 82 -1.34 -9.69 -0.13
CA LEU A 82 -1.35 -11.15 -0.06
C LEU A 82 -0.40 -11.80 -1.07
N THR A 83 -0.32 -11.24 -2.28
CA THR A 83 0.55 -11.79 -3.34
C THR A 83 1.97 -11.24 -3.28
N GLY A 84 2.24 -10.20 -2.48
CA GLY A 84 3.50 -9.47 -2.50
C GLY A 84 3.79 -8.76 -3.82
N LEU A 85 2.76 -8.52 -4.65
CA LEU A 85 2.92 -7.88 -5.96
C LEU A 85 2.59 -6.40 -5.86
N LYS A 86 3.30 -5.57 -6.64
CA LYS A 86 3.01 -4.15 -6.74
C LYS A 86 1.82 -3.91 -7.68
N ILE A 87 0.62 -3.85 -7.10
CA ILE A 87 -0.62 -3.57 -7.83
C ILE A 87 -1.07 -2.15 -7.49
N GLN A 88 -1.14 -1.30 -8.50
CA GLN A 88 -1.65 0.07 -8.38
C GLN A 88 -2.98 0.19 -9.12
N VAL A 89 -3.75 1.23 -8.81
CA VAL A 89 -4.96 1.55 -9.56
C VAL A 89 -4.51 2.12 -10.91
N ALA A 90 -4.91 1.47 -12.00
CA ALA A 90 -4.70 1.96 -13.36
C ALA A 90 -5.75 3.02 -13.72
N HIS A 91 -7.02 2.73 -13.42
CA HIS A 91 -8.13 3.67 -13.55
C HIS A 91 -9.35 3.20 -12.74
N ASP A 92 -10.27 4.11 -12.48
CA ASP A 92 -11.56 3.79 -11.87
C ASP A 92 -12.45 2.97 -12.82
N GLY A 93 -13.32 2.13 -12.27
CA GLY A 93 -14.22 1.26 -13.03
C GLY A 93 -13.67 -0.14 -13.29
N HIS A 94 -14.32 -0.87 -14.20
CA HIS A 94 -13.88 -2.22 -14.59
C HIS A 94 -12.79 -2.11 -15.65
N CYS A 95 -11.81 -3.02 -15.64
CA CYS A 95 -10.88 -3.15 -16.74
C CYS A 95 -11.65 -3.43 -18.04
N GLN A 96 -11.18 -2.88 -19.15
CA GLN A 96 -11.74 -3.23 -20.45
C GLN A 96 -11.44 -4.70 -20.75
N GLU A 97 -12.45 -5.45 -21.14
CA GLU A 97 -12.25 -6.77 -21.71
C GLU A 97 -11.40 -6.59 -22.97
N LYS A 98 -10.17 -7.10 -22.95
CA LYS A 98 -9.39 -7.20 -24.16
C LYS A 98 -10.12 -8.21 -25.04
N LYS A 99 -10.90 -7.73 -26.02
CA LYS A 99 -11.20 -8.55 -27.19
C LYS A 99 -9.85 -9.06 -27.68
N ALA A 100 -9.69 -10.37 -27.75
CA ALA A 100 -8.50 -11.01 -28.30
C ALA A 100 -8.47 -10.77 -29.83
N GLU A 101 -8.40 -9.51 -30.23
CA GLU A 101 -7.92 -9.15 -31.55
C GLU A 101 -6.42 -8.96 -31.40
N HIS A 102 -5.68 -9.66 -32.26
CA HIS A 102 -4.24 -9.79 -32.29
C HIS A 102 -3.52 -8.44 -32.26
N ALA A 103 -3.34 -7.86 -31.08
CA ALA A 103 -2.22 -7.01 -30.78
C ALA A 103 -1.19 -7.91 -30.11
N ALA A 104 -0.18 -8.32 -30.87
CA ALA A 104 1.10 -8.65 -30.29
C ALA A 104 1.57 -7.39 -29.56
N ALA A 105 1.16 -7.23 -28.30
CA ALA A 105 1.71 -6.24 -27.41
C ALA A 105 3.15 -6.71 -27.18
N SER A 106 4.07 -6.21 -27.99
CA SER A 106 5.46 -6.17 -27.61
C SER A 106 5.51 -5.67 -26.18
N PRO A 107 6.23 -6.35 -25.27
CA PRO A 107 6.30 -5.92 -23.89
C PRO A 107 6.64 -4.43 -23.87
N VAL A 108 6.00 -3.66 -23.00
CA VAL A 108 6.46 -2.31 -22.70
C VAL A 108 7.81 -2.47 -22.03
N VAL A 109 8.87 -2.50 -22.82
CA VAL A 109 10.25 -2.61 -22.34
C VAL A 109 10.77 -1.19 -22.18
N CYS A 110 10.98 -0.76 -20.95
CA CYS A 110 11.77 0.44 -20.69
C CYS A 110 13.24 0.07 -20.90
N TYR A 111 13.80 0.40 -22.07
CA TYR A 111 15.22 0.16 -22.28
C TYR A 111 16.04 0.96 -21.27
N VAL A 112 17.16 0.40 -20.82
CA VAL A 112 18.06 1.08 -19.88
C VAL A 112 18.48 2.46 -20.41
N ALA A 113 18.63 2.59 -21.73
CA ALA A 113 18.88 3.87 -22.39
C ALA A 113 17.76 4.90 -22.13
N ASP A 114 16.49 4.53 -22.31
CA ASP A 114 15.34 5.42 -22.11
C ASP A 114 15.22 5.88 -20.66
N ARG A 115 15.46 4.96 -19.71
CA ARG A 115 15.51 5.29 -18.28
C ARG A 115 16.66 6.24 -17.94
N ASN A 116 17.83 6.01 -18.52
CA ASN A 116 19.00 6.87 -18.33
C ASN A 116 18.75 8.28 -18.87
N GLU A 117 18.07 8.39 -20.01
CA GLU A 117 17.70 9.66 -20.62
C GLU A 117 16.70 10.45 -19.77
N LEU A 118 15.62 9.79 -19.30
CA LEU A 118 14.66 10.42 -18.40
C LEU A 118 15.33 10.92 -17.11
N ARG A 119 16.21 10.10 -16.53
CA ARG A 119 17.01 10.47 -15.35
C ARG A 119 17.85 11.72 -15.62
N HIS A 120 18.55 11.77 -16.75
CA HIS A 120 19.37 12.92 -17.11
C HIS A 120 18.53 14.19 -17.19
N ARG A 121 17.34 14.13 -17.81
CA ARG A 121 16.41 15.26 -17.91
C ARG A 121 15.93 15.76 -16.55
N VAL A 122 15.60 14.87 -15.63
CA VAL A 122 15.17 15.25 -14.27
C VAL A 122 16.30 15.92 -13.49
N ILE A 123 17.53 15.39 -13.57
CA ILE A 123 18.71 15.98 -12.92
C ILE A 123 19.01 17.37 -13.50
N GLN A 124 18.94 17.51 -14.84
CA GLN A 124 19.13 18.78 -15.52
C GLN A 124 18.05 19.80 -15.13
N TRP A 125 16.78 19.40 -15.08
CA TRP A 125 15.69 20.29 -14.63
C TRP A 125 15.89 20.77 -13.19
N LEU A 126 16.26 19.88 -12.28
CA LEU A 126 16.59 20.25 -10.90
C LEU A 126 17.79 21.21 -10.82
N GLN A 127 18.76 21.09 -11.73
CA GLN A 127 19.87 22.03 -11.83
C GLN A 127 19.44 23.43 -12.28
N THR A 128 18.46 23.51 -13.17
CA THR A 128 18.02 24.77 -13.78
C THR A 128 16.98 25.52 -12.94
N GLU A 129 16.14 24.81 -12.19
CA GLU A 129 15.03 25.40 -11.42
C GLU A 129 15.39 25.79 -9.97
N VAL A 130 16.60 25.50 -9.49
CA VAL A 130 17.03 25.94 -8.14
C VAL A 130 17.28 27.46 -8.16
N VAL A 131 16.28 28.20 -7.69
CA VAL A 131 16.25 29.68 -7.60
C VAL A 131 17.17 30.17 -6.46
N PRO A 132 17.87 31.31 -6.62
CA PRO A 132 18.77 31.86 -5.61
C PRO A 132 18.16 32.15 -4.23
N ASP A 133 16.85 32.37 -4.14
CA ASP A 133 16.12 32.70 -2.89
C ASP A 133 14.97 31.71 -2.56
N GLY A 134 14.97 30.54 -3.18
CA GLY A 134 14.03 29.45 -2.87
C GLY A 134 14.52 28.56 -1.72
N TRP A 135 13.67 27.62 -1.30
CA TRP A 135 13.88 26.64 -0.22
C TRP A 135 15.13 25.74 -0.30
N PHE A 136 16.02 25.96 -1.28
CA PHE A 136 17.25 25.18 -1.47
C PHE A 136 18.44 26.01 -1.93
N VAL A 137 19.58 25.74 -1.29
CA VAL A 137 20.84 26.47 -1.47
C VAL A 137 21.57 26.01 -2.73
N LYS A 138 21.91 26.98 -3.58
CA LYS A 138 22.79 26.83 -4.75
C LYS A 138 24.14 26.22 -4.34
N GLY A 139 24.48 25.07 -4.93
CA GLY A 139 25.73 24.34 -4.63
C GLY A 139 25.55 23.00 -3.91
N SER A 140 24.31 22.62 -3.57
CA SER A 140 24.01 21.29 -3.04
C SER A 140 24.34 20.20 -4.09
N ASN A 141 25.11 19.17 -3.74
CA ASN A 141 25.49 18.08 -4.66
C ASN A 141 24.37 17.03 -4.81
N PHE A 142 23.23 17.44 -5.38
CA PHE A 142 22.07 16.56 -5.60
C PHE A 142 22.35 15.53 -6.70
N THR A 143 23.32 15.76 -7.59
CA THR A 143 23.74 14.81 -8.61
C THR A 143 24.11 13.47 -7.96
N GLU A 144 24.91 13.50 -6.89
CA GLU A 144 25.29 12.29 -6.16
C GLU A 144 24.11 11.61 -5.46
N ILE A 145 23.23 12.39 -4.84
CA ILE A 145 22.04 11.86 -4.12
C ILE A 145 21.09 11.17 -5.09
N LEU A 146 20.77 11.82 -6.20
CA LEU A 146 19.88 11.28 -7.22
C LEU A 146 20.51 10.07 -7.92
N VAL A 147 21.79 10.13 -8.26
CA VAL A 147 22.51 8.99 -8.83
C VAL A 147 22.50 7.80 -7.86
N LYS A 148 22.72 8.04 -6.56
CA LYS A 148 22.66 6.99 -5.53
C LYS A 148 21.26 6.39 -5.41
N TYR A 149 20.23 7.24 -5.33
CA TYR A 149 18.84 6.80 -5.27
C TYR A 149 18.50 5.97 -6.50
N PHE A 150 18.73 6.47 -7.72
CA PHE A 150 18.39 5.72 -8.91
C PHE A 150 19.18 4.42 -9.06
N LYS A 151 20.46 4.38 -8.64
CA LYS A 151 21.25 3.14 -8.62
C LYS A 151 20.66 2.07 -7.69
N SER A 152 20.01 2.43 -6.58
CA SER A 152 19.41 1.42 -5.69
C SER A 152 18.20 0.74 -6.32
N TYR A 153 17.38 1.47 -7.09
CA TYR A 153 16.18 0.91 -7.74
C TYR A 153 16.48 0.17 -9.04
N ASP A 154 17.64 0.43 -9.65
CA ASP A 154 18.07 -0.27 -10.87
C ASP A 154 18.38 -1.77 -10.63
N ASN A 155 18.65 -2.16 -9.38
CA ASN A 155 19.02 -3.53 -9.00
C ASN A 155 17.83 -4.40 -8.54
N GLY A 156 16.59 -3.92 -8.66
CA GLY A 156 15.39 -4.74 -8.39
C GLY A 156 15.07 -5.02 -6.92
N ASP A 157 15.78 -4.40 -5.96
CA ASP A 157 15.41 -4.44 -4.54
C ASP A 157 14.30 -3.42 -4.25
N SER A 158 13.03 -3.82 -4.46
CA SER A 158 11.83 -3.12 -3.95
C SER A 158 10.63 -4.06 -3.88
#